data_AF-X0YS28-F1
#
_entry.id   AF-X0YS28-F1
#
_cell.length_a   1.000
_cell.length_b   1.000
_cell.length_c   1.000
_cell.angle_alpha   90.00
_cell.angle_beta   90.00
_cell.angle_gamma   90.00
#
_symmetry.space_group_name_H-M   'P 1'
#
loop_
_entity.id
_entity.type
_entity.pdbx_description
1 polymer ?
#
loop_
_entity_poly.entity_id
_entity_poly.type
_entity_poly.pdbx_seq_one_letter_code
_entity_poly.pdbx_strand_id
1 'polypeptide(L)'
;MRIVLVLAITIPVLLAFGVACGGDEEKARVTPTPASESEGEAGETEEWEGEEWESEEVEETEAEEAEEGEEPVEGVEVFLDEDADGVPDIDIDLCPDTAAGSVVDDVGCSDAQVDQDNDGICDPGAASDGPGDCDLADDNCPESPNPAQEDFDGDLVGDACDKDDDDDGFTDAEETAAGSDPLDPASVP
;
A
#
# COMPACT_ATOMS: atom_id res chain seq x y z
N MET A 1 -50.18 40.84 6.21
CA MET A 1 -48.84 41.42 5.99
C MET A 1 -47.83 40.55 6.74
N ARG A 2 -47.13 39.65 6.04
CA ARG A 2 -46.01 38.89 6.60
C ARG A 2 -44.73 39.55 6.09
N ILE A 3 -43.95 40.09 7.02
CA ILE A 3 -42.73 40.86 6.77
C ILE A 3 -41.62 39.85 6.44
N VAL A 4 -41.14 39.86 5.21
CA VAL A 4 -39.94 39.11 4.82
C VAL A 4 -38.74 39.95 5.24
N LEU A 5 -38.13 39.58 6.37
CA LEU A 5 -36.91 40.21 6.89
C LEU A 5 -35.72 39.64 6.12
N VAL A 6 -35.23 40.38 5.12
CA VAL A 6 -33.97 40.06 4.43
C VAL A 6 -32.82 40.51 5.34
N LEU A 7 -32.29 39.57 6.13
CA LEU A 7 -31.04 39.77 6.87
C LEU A 7 -29.87 39.69 5.88
N ALA A 8 -29.39 40.87 5.46
CA ALA A 8 -28.14 41.00 4.73
C ALA A 8 -26.98 40.74 5.70
N ILE A 9 -26.43 39.53 5.67
CA ILE A 9 -25.21 39.17 6.41
C ILE A 9 -24.03 39.70 5.60
N THR A 10 -23.50 40.85 5.99
CA THR A 10 -22.20 41.34 5.52
C THR A 10 -21.11 40.60 6.28
N ILE A 11 -20.54 39.55 5.70
CA ILE A 11 -19.35 38.89 6.22
C ILE A 11 -18.15 39.81 5.93
N PRO A 12 -17.43 40.31 6.95
CA PRO A 12 -16.23 41.10 6.73
C PRO A 12 -15.11 40.19 6.18
N VAL A 13 -14.61 40.57 5.00
CA VAL A 13 -13.40 40.06 4.37
C VAL A 13 -12.22 40.28 5.33
N LEU A 14 -11.75 39.22 5.98
CA LEU A 14 -10.51 39.22 6.74
C LEU A 14 -9.35 38.97 5.78
N LEU A 15 -8.71 40.06 5.38
CA LEU A 15 -7.36 40.10 4.81
C LEU A 15 -6.32 40.00 5.95
N ALA A 16 -5.51 38.95 5.95
CA ALA A 16 -4.15 38.93 6.50
C ALA A 16 -3.41 37.77 5.81
N PHE A 17 -2.61 38.02 4.76
CA PHE A 17 -1.17 38.35 4.81
C PHE A 17 -0.35 37.40 5.69
N GLY A 18 0.51 36.61 5.06
CA GLY A 18 1.57 35.91 5.78
C GLY A 18 2.27 34.81 4.98
N VAL A 19 2.89 35.16 3.85
CA VAL A 19 3.94 34.32 3.25
C VAL A 19 5.13 34.29 4.21
N ALA A 20 5.54 33.09 4.61
CA ALA A 20 6.86 32.83 5.17
C ALA A 20 7.45 31.59 4.50
N CYS A 21 8.23 31.83 3.44
CA CYS A 21 9.33 30.93 3.08
C CYS A 21 10.48 31.19 4.06
N GLY A 22 10.93 30.14 4.74
CA GLY A 22 12.18 30.11 5.48
C GLY A 22 12.72 28.69 5.42
N GLY A 23 13.61 28.44 4.47
CA GLY A 23 14.47 27.27 4.50
C GLY A 23 15.65 27.53 5.43
N ASP A 24 16.10 26.49 6.12
CA ASP A 24 17.49 26.37 6.54
C ASP A 24 17.90 24.91 6.38
N GLU A 25 18.82 24.71 5.43
CA GLU A 25 19.47 23.44 5.12
C GLU A 25 20.52 23.14 6.20
N GLU A 26 20.20 22.33 7.20
CA GLU A 26 21.25 21.74 8.07
C GLU A 26 21.74 20.41 7.49
N LYS A 27 22.71 20.54 6.60
CA LYS A 27 23.53 19.47 6.04
C LYS A 27 24.51 18.96 7.10
N ALA A 28 24.07 18.05 7.97
CA ALA A 28 24.97 17.32 8.86
C ALA A 28 25.67 16.18 8.10
N ARG A 29 26.99 16.33 7.93
CA ARG A 29 27.87 15.39 7.24
C ARG A 29 28.77 14.68 8.26
N VAL A 30 28.68 13.34 8.26
CA VAL A 30 29.74 12.33 8.54
C VAL A 30 30.16 12.13 9.99
N THR A 31 29.91 10.92 10.51
CA THR A 31 30.94 9.84 10.59
C THR A 31 30.29 8.46 10.63
N PRO A 32 30.70 7.48 9.79
CA PRO A 32 30.35 6.09 10.00
C PRO A 32 31.12 5.53 11.21
N THR A 33 30.40 4.92 12.13
CA THR A 33 30.94 4.08 13.21
C THR A 33 31.57 2.81 12.62
N PRO A 34 32.76 2.39 13.08
CA PRO A 34 33.35 1.13 12.66
C PRO A 34 32.53 -0.04 13.18
N ALA A 35 32.29 -0.99 12.28
CA ALA A 35 31.73 -2.30 12.54
C ALA A 35 32.43 -2.99 13.71
N SER A 36 31.65 -3.45 14.70
CA SER A 36 32.09 -4.44 15.68
C SER A 36 31.55 -5.79 15.25
N GLU A 37 32.50 -6.67 14.99
CA GLU A 37 32.36 -8.08 14.65
C GLU A 37 31.61 -8.83 15.77
N SER A 38 30.57 -9.59 15.42
CA SER A 38 30.09 -10.70 16.23
C SER A 38 30.16 -11.98 15.40
N GLU A 39 30.79 -12.97 16.02
CA GLU A 39 31.29 -14.19 15.43
C GLU A 39 30.15 -15.14 15.01
N GLY A 40 30.45 -15.95 14.00
CA GLY A 40 29.48 -16.74 13.25
C GLY A 40 28.85 -17.89 14.03
N GLU A 41 27.56 -18.07 13.79
CA GLU A 41 26.83 -19.31 14.04
C GLU A 41 26.84 -20.13 12.74
N ALA A 42 27.38 -21.34 12.81
CA ALA A 42 27.48 -22.26 11.68
C ALA A 42 26.10 -22.80 11.31
N GLY A 43 25.50 -22.26 10.24
CA GLY A 43 24.33 -22.83 9.57
C GLY A 43 24.75 -23.86 8.53
N GLU A 44 24.15 -25.04 8.62
CA GLU A 44 24.39 -26.21 7.77
C GLU A 44 24.13 -25.92 6.29
N THR A 45 25.11 -26.21 5.43
CA THR A 45 24.93 -26.17 3.98
C THR A 45 24.24 -27.46 3.54
N GLU A 46 22.93 -27.41 3.31
CA GLU A 46 22.27 -28.45 2.52
C GLU A 46 22.63 -28.25 1.04
N GLU A 47 23.48 -29.15 0.59
CA GLU A 47 23.92 -29.37 -0.78
C GLU A 47 22.71 -29.76 -1.64
N TRP A 48 22.05 -28.76 -2.23
CA TRP A 48 21.03 -28.99 -3.24
C TRP A 48 21.73 -29.38 -4.56
N GLU A 49 21.74 -30.68 -4.84
CA GLU A 49 22.09 -31.22 -6.14
C GLU A 49 21.04 -30.75 -7.16
N GLY A 50 21.48 -29.91 -8.09
CA GLY A 50 20.65 -29.43 -9.19
C GLY A 50 20.19 -30.60 -10.05
N GLU A 51 18.88 -30.76 -10.20
CA GLU A 51 18.31 -31.67 -11.16
C GLU A 51 18.49 -31.08 -12.57
N GLU A 52 19.28 -31.80 -13.34
CA GLU A 52 19.57 -31.60 -14.76
C GLU A 52 18.28 -31.78 -15.55
N TRP A 53 17.60 -30.69 -15.88
CA TRP A 53 16.50 -30.69 -16.84
C TRP A 53 17.06 -31.07 -18.22
N GLU A 54 16.93 -32.34 -18.59
CA GLU A 54 17.11 -32.81 -19.96
C GLU A 54 16.10 -32.09 -20.85
N SER A 55 16.60 -31.30 -21.79
CA SER A 55 15.83 -30.70 -22.86
C SER A 55 15.25 -31.79 -23.76
N GLU A 56 13.97 -32.10 -23.61
CA GLU A 56 13.25 -32.87 -24.63
C GLU A 56 13.12 -32.03 -25.89
N GLU A 57 13.78 -32.49 -26.95
CA GLU A 57 13.72 -31.94 -28.30
C GLU A 57 12.29 -32.12 -28.84
N VAL A 58 11.54 -31.02 -28.92
CA VAL A 58 10.20 -31.01 -29.50
C VAL A 58 10.34 -31.13 -31.02
N GLU A 59 10.00 -32.30 -31.55
CA GLU A 59 9.97 -32.59 -32.98
C GLU A 59 9.02 -31.63 -33.69
N GLU A 60 9.56 -30.82 -34.60
CA GLU A 60 8.82 -29.95 -35.50
C GLU A 60 7.98 -30.82 -36.47
N THR A 61 6.67 -30.85 -36.27
CA THR A 61 5.75 -31.39 -37.29
C THR A 61 5.34 -30.27 -38.24
N GLU A 62 5.72 -30.43 -39.50
CA GLU A 62 5.48 -29.52 -40.61
C GLU A 62 3.98 -29.23 -40.85
N ALA A 63 3.72 -28.00 -41.32
CA ALA A 63 2.43 -27.39 -41.61
C ALA A 63 1.70 -27.98 -42.81
N GLU A 64 0.36 -28.00 -42.78
CA GLU A 64 -0.62 -27.91 -43.89
C GLU A 64 -1.99 -27.61 -43.20
N GLU A 65 -2.88 -26.66 -43.56
CA GLU A 65 -3.20 -25.88 -44.75
C GLU A 65 -3.86 -24.56 -44.29
N ALA A 66 -3.77 -23.52 -45.13
CA ALA A 66 -4.53 -22.29 -44.98
C ALA A 66 -6.01 -22.50 -45.34
N GLU A 67 -6.92 -22.26 -44.40
CA GLU A 67 -8.32 -21.97 -44.71
C GLU A 67 -8.46 -20.45 -44.85
N GLU A 68 -8.63 -20.02 -46.10
CA GLU A 68 -8.93 -18.65 -46.48
C GLU A 68 -10.27 -18.21 -45.88
N GLY A 69 -10.27 -17.16 -45.07
CA GLY A 69 -11.49 -16.37 -44.88
C GLY A 69 -11.71 -15.70 -43.54
N GLU A 70 -10.76 -14.90 -43.05
CA GLU A 70 -11.10 -13.77 -42.20
C GLU A 70 -10.30 -12.54 -42.67
N GLU A 71 -11.04 -11.48 -42.99
CA GLU A 71 -10.49 -10.19 -43.42
C GLU A 71 -9.46 -9.71 -42.39
N PRO A 72 -8.29 -9.17 -42.79
CA PRO A 72 -7.39 -8.55 -41.85
C PRO A 72 -8.08 -7.28 -41.34
N VAL A 73 -8.56 -7.30 -40.10
CA VAL A 73 -8.84 -6.06 -39.37
C VAL A 73 -7.49 -5.39 -39.12
N GLU A 74 -7.02 -4.61 -40.11
CA GLU A 74 -5.88 -3.71 -39.92
C GLU A 74 -6.20 -2.77 -38.74
N GLY A 75 -5.54 -3.02 -37.60
CA GLY A 75 -5.49 -2.09 -36.47
C GLY A 75 -6.37 -2.42 -35.26
N VAL A 76 -6.42 -3.68 -34.81
CA VAL A 76 -6.81 -3.96 -33.41
C VAL A 76 -5.56 -4.32 -32.63
N GLU A 77 -4.84 -3.29 -32.19
CA GLU A 77 -3.96 -3.42 -31.03
C GLU A 77 -4.89 -3.67 -29.84
N VAL A 78 -4.95 -4.94 -29.44
CA VAL A 78 -5.40 -5.49 -28.16
C VAL A 78 -6.02 -4.51 -27.15
N PHE A 79 -7.35 -4.48 -27.17
CA PHE A 79 -8.19 -4.27 -25.98
C PHE A 79 -8.23 -5.56 -25.14
N LEU A 80 -7.05 -6.12 -24.83
CA LEU A 80 -7.00 -7.24 -23.88
C LEU A 80 -7.24 -6.63 -22.50
N ASP A 81 -8.24 -7.18 -21.84
CA ASP A 81 -8.83 -6.78 -20.57
C ASP A 81 -9.28 -8.12 -19.99
N GLU A 82 -8.36 -8.78 -19.27
CA GLU A 82 -8.49 -10.18 -18.84
C GLU A 82 -9.63 -10.38 -17.83
N ASP A 83 -9.82 -9.42 -16.93
CA ASP A 83 -10.84 -9.44 -15.87
C ASP A 83 -12.15 -8.72 -16.24
N ALA A 84 -12.17 -8.01 -17.36
CA ALA A 84 -13.30 -7.25 -17.88
C ALA A 84 -13.78 -6.13 -16.95
N ASP A 85 -12.87 -5.52 -16.18
CA ASP A 85 -13.15 -4.39 -15.29
C ASP A 85 -13.25 -3.04 -16.04
N GLY A 86 -12.80 -3.00 -17.30
CA GLY A 86 -12.80 -1.82 -18.16
C GLY A 86 -11.46 -1.10 -18.28
N VAL A 87 -10.41 -1.62 -17.65
CA VAL A 87 -9.01 -1.20 -17.78
C VAL A 87 -8.24 -2.25 -18.59
N PRO A 88 -7.61 -1.86 -19.71
CA PRO A 88 -6.84 -2.82 -20.51
C PRO A 88 -5.53 -3.25 -19.83
N ASP A 89 -5.14 -4.52 -20.02
CA ASP A 89 -3.92 -5.16 -19.47
C ASP A 89 -2.60 -4.42 -19.80
N ILE A 90 -2.60 -3.58 -20.84
CA ILE A 90 -1.37 -2.96 -21.36
C ILE A 90 -0.90 -1.79 -20.49
N ASP A 91 0.09 -2.06 -19.63
CA ASP A 91 0.87 -1.10 -18.82
C ASP A 91 0.04 -0.10 -17.97
N ILE A 92 -1.26 -0.34 -17.77
CA ILE A 92 -2.17 0.51 -16.99
C ILE A 92 -2.85 -0.30 -15.89
N ASP A 93 -3.28 -1.53 -16.19
CA ASP A 93 -3.89 -2.41 -15.20
C ASP A 93 -2.84 -2.98 -14.25
N LEU A 94 -2.83 -2.43 -13.03
CA LEU A 94 -2.04 -2.92 -11.92
C LEU A 94 -2.80 -4.01 -11.13
N CYS A 95 -4.09 -4.20 -11.34
CA CYS A 95 -4.93 -5.11 -10.58
C CYS A 95 -5.68 -6.10 -11.51
N PRO A 96 -4.99 -7.14 -12.01
CA PRO A 96 -5.46 -8.01 -13.10
C PRO A 96 -6.60 -8.98 -12.75
N ASP A 97 -7.15 -8.88 -11.54
CA ASP A 97 -8.23 -9.74 -11.02
C ASP A 97 -9.37 -8.89 -10.44
N THR A 98 -9.48 -7.63 -10.84
CA THR A 98 -10.54 -6.73 -10.41
C THR A 98 -11.89 -7.19 -10.92
N ALA A 99 -12.87 -7.26 -10.02
CA ALA A 99 -14.18 -7.81 -10.39
C ALA A 99 -14.86 -6.93 -11.45
N ALA A 100 -15.24 -7.51 -12.59
CA ALA A 100 -15.93 -6.84 -13.68
C ALA A 100 -17.06 -5.90 -13.22
N GLY A 101 -16.98 -4.63 -13.60
CA GLY A 101 -17.95 -3.59 -13.25
C GLY A 101 -17.76 -2.95 -11.87
N SER A 102 -16.65 -3.24 -11.19
CA SER A 102 -16.19 -2.49 -10.02
C SER A 102 -15.87 -1.04 -10.39
N VAL A 103 -15.91 -0.15 -9.39
CA VAL A 103 -15.33 1.17 -9.54
C VAL A 103 -13.84 1.01 -9.31
N VAL A 104 -13.05 1.34 -10.32
CA VAL A 104 -11.60 1.26 -10.30
C VAL A 104 -11.00 2.66 -10.46
N ASP A 105 -9.78 2.82 -9.99
CA ASP A 105 -9.02 4.05 -10.14
C ASP A 105 -8.29 4.14 -11.49
N ASP A 106 -7.36 5.09 -11.62
CA ASP A 106 -6.62 5.33 -12.87
C ASP A 106 -5.64 4.20 -13.22
N VAL A 107 -5.41 3.23 -12.32
CA VAL A 107 -4.48 2.10 -12.50
C VAL A 107 -5.17 0.73 -12.43
N GLY A 108 -6.51 0.68 -12.54
CA GLY A 108 -7.25 -0.59 -12.60
C GLY A 108 -7.57 -1.23 -11.26
N CYS A 109 -7.25 -0.57 -10.14
CA CYS A 109 -7.49 -1.15 -8.83
C CYS A 109 -8.81 -0.65 -8.23
N SER A 110 -9.58 -1.57 -7.63
CA SER A 110 -10.73 -1.22 -6.80
C SER A 110 -10.33 -1.03 -5.33
N ASP A 111 -11.13 -0.28 -4.56
CA ASP A 111 -10.92 -0.07 -3.11
C ASP A 111 -10.81 -1.38 -2.30
N ALA A 112 -11.21 -2.52 -2.87
CA ALA A 112 -11.18 -3.83 -2.22
C ALA A 112 -9.89 -4.62 -2.45
N GLN A 113 -8.95 -4.09 -3.24
CA GLN A 113 -7.70 -4.77 -3.62
C GLN A 113 -6.47 -3.92 -3.33
N VAL A 114 -6.61 -2.76 -2.69
CA VAL A 114 -5.46 -1.91 -2.35
C VAL A 114 -4.87 -2.41 -1.04
N ASP A 115 -3.55 -2.62 -1.03
CA ASP A 115 -2.73 -2.98 0.13
C ASP A 115 -1.40 -2.22 -0.01
N GLN A 116 -1.31 -1.08 0.66
CA GLN A 116 -0.25 -0.10 0.47
C GLN A 116 1.06 -0.52 1.14
N ASP A 117 0.98 -1.25 2.26
CA ASP A 117 2.14 -1.63 3.04
C ASP A 117 2.52 -3.12 2.88
N ASN A 118 1.70 -3.88 2.15
CA ASN A 118 1.87 -5.28 1.80
C ASN A 118 1.85 -6.23 3.00
N ASP A 119 0.97 -5.96 3.96
CA ASP A 119 0.76 -6.78 5.14
C ASP A 119 -0.36 -7.83 4.97
N GLY A 120 -1.11 -7.76 3.87
CA GLY A 120 -2.21 -8.66 3.53
C GLY A 120 -3.57 -8.20 4.05
N ILE A 121 -3.69 -6.98 4.56
CA ILE A 121 -4.95 -6.32 4.94
C ILE A 121 -5.23 -5.21 3.92
N CYS A 122 -6.50 -4.95 3.63
CA CYS A 122 -6.86 -3.99 2.59
C CYS A 122 -6.96 -2.56 3.14
N ASP A 123 -6.60 -1.61 2.30
CA ASP A 123 -6.64 -0.16 2.51
C ASP A 123 -7.72 0.57 1.68
N PRO A 124 -9.01 0.52 2.07
CA PRO A 124 -10.04 1.23 1.33
C PRO A 124 -9.77 2.73 1.22
N GLY A 125 -9.55 3.21 -0.01
CA GLY A 125 -9.35 4.62 -0.33
C GLY A 125 -7.90 5.12 -0.21
N ALA A 126 -6.92 4.23 -0.01
CA ALA A 126 -5.51 4.55 -0.21
C ALA A 126 -5.16 4.67 -1.71
N ALA A 127 -3.96 5.16 -2.01
CA ALA A 127 -3.47 5.18 -3.38
C ALA A 127 -3.03 3.77 -3.80
N SER A 128 -3.49 3.32 -4.96
CA SER A 128 -3.18 1.99 -5.47
C SER A 128 -1.78 1.94 -6.09
N ASP A 129 -0.92 1.09 -5.54
CA ASP A 129 0.44 0.81 -6.07
C ASP A 129 0.54 -0.59 -6.71
N GLY A 130 -0.55 -1.35 -6.77
CA GLY A 130 -0.56 -2.75 -7.21
C GLY A 130 -1.77 -3.52 -6.68
N PRO A 131 -1.94 -4.80 -7.06
CA PRO A 131 -2.93 -5.65 -6.45
C PRO A 131 -2.39 -6.10 -5.10
N GLY A 132 -3.09 -5.72 -4.04
CA GLY A 132 -3.09 -6.43 -2.78
C GLY A 132 -3.90 -7.70 -2.94
N ASP A 133 -3.26 -8.86 -2.83
CA ASP A 133 -3.94 -10.12 -2.51
C ASP A 133 -4.26 -10.09 -1.00
N CYS A 134 -5.11 -9.13 -0.61
CA CYS A 134 -5.42 -8.80 0.78
C CYS A 134 -6.75 -9.42 1.23
N ASP A 135 -6.81 -9.80 2.50
CA ASP A 135 -8.05 -10.24 3.14
C ASP A 135 -8.98 -9.04 3.34
N LEU A 136 -10.31 -9.27 3.24
CA LEU A 136 -11.35 -8.22 3.39
C LEU A 136 -11.51 -7.71 4.84
N ALA A 137 -10.43 -7.20 5.43
CA ALA A 137 -10.42 -6.43 6.67
C ALA A 137 -9.92 -5.01 6.37
N ASP A 138 -10.41 -4.02 7.13
CA ASP A 138 -9.96 -2.63 7.03
C ASP A 138 -8.65 -2.50 7.83
N ASP A 139 -7.59 -1.98 7.21
CA ASP A 139 -6.28 -1.76 7.85
C ASP A 139 -6.31 -0.59 8.85
N ASN A 140 -5.89 -0.84 10.10
CA ASN A 140 -5.71 0.17 11.13
C ASN A 140 -4.33 0.86 11.10
N CYS A 141 -3.42 0.45 10.21
CA CYS A 141 -2.13 1.05 9.94
C CYS A 141 -1.72 1.07 8.45
N PRO A 142 -2.37 1.86 7.58
CA PRO A 142 -2.19 1.86 6.11
C PRO A 142 -0.78 2.08 5.53
N GLU A 143 0.19 2.45 6.36
CA GLU A 143 1.56 2.74 5.97
C GLU A 143 2.58 1.89 6.76
N SER A 144 2.14 0.94 7.60
CA SER A 144 2.99 0.26 8.59
C SER A 144 2.55 -1.19 8.81
N PRO A 145 3.27 -2.18 8.23
CA PRO A 145 2.79 -3.55 8.15
C PRO A 145 2.48 -4.18 9.50
N ASN A 146 1.24 -4.57 9.72
CA ASN A 146 0.76 -5.20 10.93
C ASN A 146 -0.36 -6.23 10.67
N PRO A 147 -0.03 -7.42 10.11
CA PRO A 147 -1.03 -8.41 9.70
C PRO A 147 -1.93 -8.92 10.84
N ALA A 148 -1.55 -8.67 12.10
CA ALA A 148 -2.33 -9.02 13.27
C ALA A 148 -3.40 -7.99 13.66
N GLN A 149 -3.31 -6.76 13.13
CA GLN A 149 -4.26 -5.65 13.34
C GLN A 149 -4.54 -5.44 14.84
N GLU A 150 -3.47 -5.43 15.65
CA GLU A 150 -3.55 -5.11 17.08
C GLU A 150 -3.91 -3.63 17.25
N ASP A 151 -4.74 -3.34 18.25
CA ASP A 151 -5.35 -2.03 18.58
C ASP A 151 -5.73 -2.11 20.06
N PHE A 152 -4.79 -1.79 20.95
CA PHE A 152 -4.89 -2.07 22.37
C PHE A 152 -5.90 -1.14 23.08
N ASP A 153 -5.94 0.14 22.72
CA ASP A 153 -6.86 1.13 23.29
C ASP A 153 -8.25 1.17 22.61
N GLY A 154 -8.36 0.63 21.38
CA GLY A 154 -9.57 0.54 20.60
C GLY A 154 -9.95 1.84 19.89
N ASP A 155 -8.99 2.71 19.56
CA ASP A 155 -9.22 4.01 18.90
C ASP A 155 -9.26 3.93 17.36
N LEU A 156 -8.98 2.73 16.80
CA LEU A 156 -8.88 2.38 15.38
C LEU A 156 -7.56 2.77 14.70
N VAL A 157 -6.54 3.19 15.46
CA VAL A 157 -5.15 3.27 15.04
C VAL A 157 -4.43 2.05 15.64
N GLY A 158 -3.74 1.26 14.82
CA GLY A 158 -3.11 0.05 15.32
C GLY A 158 -1.83 0.30 16.11
N ASP A 159 -1.49 -0.62 17.02
CA ASP A 159 -0.27 -0.58 17.86
C ASP A 159 1.03 -0.41 17.02
N ALA A 160 1.00 -0.73 15.73
CA ALA A 160 2.15 -0.56 14.83
C ALA A 160 2.39 0.89 14.38
N CYS A 161 1.37 1.74 14.43
CA CYS A 161 1.39 3.11 13.94
C CYS A 161 0.83 4.16 14.92
N ASP A 162 0.27 3.71 16.04
CA ASP A 162 0.04 4.55 17.22
C ASP A 162 1.38 4.94 17.86
N LYS A 163 1.36 5.99 18.69
CA LYS A 163 2.49 6.45 19.50
C LYS A 163 2.21 6.32 21.00
N ASP A 164 1.01 5.94 21.39
CA ASP A 164 0.50 5.83 22.75
C ASP A 164 -0.50 4.67 22.77
N ASP A 165 0.01 3.44 22.65
CA ASP A 165 -0.79 2.23 22.40
C ASP A 165 -1.89 1.98 23.46
N ASP A 166 -1.75 2.52 24.67
CA ASP A 166 -2.71 2.37 25.77
C ASP A 166 -3.50 3.64 26.18
N ASP A 167 -3.28 4.74 25.45
CA ASP A 167 -3.98 6.02 25.54
C ASP A 167 -3.98 6.61 26.97
N ASP A 168 -2.93 6.33 27.75
CA ASP A 168 -2.76 6.81 29.12
C ASP A 168 -2.13 8.22 29.19
N GLY A 169 -1.64 8.71 28.05
CA GLY A 169 -1.07 10.03 27.85
C GLY A 169 0.46 10.10 27.90
N PHE A 170 1.15 8.96 27.85
CA PHE A 170 2.59 8.83 27.68
C PHE A 170 2.89 8.06 26.40
N THR A 171 3.81 8.57 25.57
CA THR A 171 4.13 7.85 24.33
C THR A 171 4.90 6.55 24.59
N ASP A 172 4.79 5.53 23.75
CA ASP A 172 5.53 4.26 23.90
C ASP A 172 7.04 4.49 23.99
N ALA A 173 7.53 5.56 23.32
CA ALA A 173 8.91 6.00 23.38
C ALA A 173 9.30 6.55 24.77
N GLU A 174 8.42 7.31 25.43
CA GLU A 174 8.60 7.80 26.80
C GLU A 174 8.57 6.66 27.82
N GLU A 175 7.65 5.73 27.63
CA GLU A 175 7.47 4.56 28.47
C GLU A 175 8.61 3.55 28.36
N THR A 176 8.98 3.19 27.13
CA THR A 176 10.16 2.36 26.86
C THR A 176 11.42 2.97 27.47
N ALA A 177 11.55 4.31 27.43
CA ALA A 177 12.68 5.01 28.05
C ALA A 177 12.63 4.97 29.59
N ALA A 178 11.45 4.91 30.19
CA ALA A 178 11.24 4.78 31.64
C ALA A 178 11.27 3.32 32.11
N GLY A 179 11.08 2.35 31.21
CA GLY A 179 10.91 0.94 31.50
C GLY A 179 9.51 0.58 32.02
N SER A 180 8.49 1.39 31.69
CA SER A 180 7.08 1.01 31.83
C SER A 180 6.63 0.14 30.64
N ASP A 181 5.35 -0.20 30.58
CA ASP A 181 4.79 -1.21 29.67
C ASP A 181 3.79 -0.50 28.76
N PRO A 182 4.09 -0.31 27.46
CA PRO A 182 3.22 0.46 26.55
C PRO A 182 1.83 -0.09 26.29
N LEU A 183 1.57 -1.32 26.74
CA LEU A 183 0.28 -1.99 26.60
C LEU A 183 -0.38 -2.20 27.97
N ASP A 184 -0.13 -1.31 28.94
CA ASP A 184 -0.78 -1.35 30.25
C ASP A 184 -1.01 0.07 30.79
N PRO A 185 -2.25 0.60 30.72
CA PRO A 185 -2.55 2.00 31.08
C PRO A 185 -2.47 2.26 32.60
N ALA A 186 -2.06 1.26 33.38
CA ALA A 186 -1.68 1.39 34.79
C ALA A 186 -0.16 1.50 35.02
N SER A 187 0.65 1.34 33.97
CA SER A 187 2.11 1.30 33.96
C SER A 187 2.68 2.65 33.57
N VAL A 188 2.72 3.61 34.51
CA VAL A 188 3.22 4.96 34.21
C VAL A 188 4.73 5.14 34.54
N PRO A 189 5.46 6.00 33.80
CA PRO A 189 6.86 6.41 34.07
C PRO A 189 7.20 6.98 35.47
#